data_AF-J3L773-F1
#
_entry.id   AF-J3L773-F1
#
_cell.length_a   1.000
_cell.length_b   1.000
_cell.length_c   1.000
_cell.angle_alpha   90.00
_cell.angle_beta   90.00
_cell.angle_gamma   90.00
#
_symmetry.space_group_name_H-M   'P 1'
#
loop_
_entity.id
_entity.type
_entity.pdbx_description
1 polymer ?
#
loop_
_entity_poly.entity_id
_entity_poly.type
_entity_poly.pdbx_seq_one_letter_code
_entity_poly.pdbx_strand_id
1 'polypeptide(L)'
;MASRMALRPHDVTLCLSPPLAARRRQRRAAAGVRVYAVASGTVSTKIRSFRLILFAFSPFRLAGFRNGVRIVRFILSCVALSVEAAHGRRISPPPQIRRKDCSFAVQSSFHRVESKKPFAPPREVHVQVTHSMPPQKIEIFKSLDDWARDNLLSHLKPVEKCWQPQDFLPDPASEGFHDEVKELRERAKEIPDDYFVCLVGDMITEEALPTYQTMLNTLDGVRDETGASPTAWAVWTRAWTAEENRHGDLLNKYLYLTGRVDMRQIEKTIQYLIGSGMDPRTENNPYLGFIYTSFQERATFISHGNTARHAKDYGDLKLAQICGIIASDEKRHETAYTKIVEKLFEIDPDGTVLAFADMMKKKISMPAHLMFDGEDDKLFEHFSMVAQRLGVYTAKDYADILEFLVGRWKISDLTGLSSEGNKAQDYLCTLAARIRRLDERAQGRAKKAGTMPFSWVYGREVQL
;
A
#
# COMPACT_ATOMS: atom_id res chain seq x y z
N MET A 1 -49.93 14.06 8.38
CA MET A 1 -51.39 14.09 8.11
C MET A 1 -51.92 12.66 8.15
N ALA A 2 -53.05 12.45 8.84
CA ALA A 2 -53.83 11.20 9.01
C ALA A 2 -53.09 10.00 9.69
N SER A 3 -53.26 9.75 11.00
CA SER A 3 -54.41 9.17 11.75
C SER A 3 -54.37 7.65 11.85
N ARG A 4 -54.16 7.10 13.07
CA ARG A 4 -55.13 6.22 13.78
C ARG A 4 -54.60 5.66 15.12
N MET A 5 -55.50 5.75 16.12
CA MET A 5 -55.79 4.83 17.26
C MET A 5 -54.66 4.59 18.28
N ALA A 6 -54.65 5.22 19.46
CA ALA A 6 -55.56 5.12 20.64
C ALA A 6 -55.49 3.77 21.37
N LEU A 7 -54.96 3.78 22.61
CA LEU A 7 -55.54 3.22 23.84
C LEU A 7 -54.79 3.79 25.07
N ARG A 8 -55.54 4.11 26.14
CA ARG A 8 -55.14 4.92 27.31
C ARG A 8 -54.53 4.10 28.46
N PRO A 9 -53.85 4.76 29.43
CA PRO A 9 -53.10 4.14 30.53
C PRO A 9 -53.78 4.27 31.90
N HIS A 10 -53.54 3.32 32.81
CA HIS A 10 -53.56 3.41 34.29
C HIS A 10 -52.72 2.20 34.76
N ASP A 11 -51.70 2.29 35.63
CA ASP A 11 -51.77 2.72 37.03
C ASP A 11 -50.48 3.36 37.56
N VAL A 12 -50.68 4.21 38.56
CA VAL A 12 -49.71 5.01 39.33
C VAL A 12 -49.59 4.43 40.74
N THR A 13 -48.38 4.19 41.27
CA THR A 13 -48.02 4.40 42.70
C THR A 13 -46.47 4.40 42.82
N LEU A 14 -45.76 5.53 43.04
CA LEU A 14 -45.38 6.14 44.34
C LEU A 14 -44.64 5.14 45.26
N CYS A 15 -43.41 5.33 45.74
CA CYS A 15 -42.90 6.46 46.53
C CYS A 15 -41.36 6.38 46.77
N LEU A 16 -40.72 7.56 46.72
CA LEU A 16 -39.78 8.16 47.70
C LEU A 16 -38.39 7.55 48.03
N SER A 17 -37.35 8.31 47.66
CA SER A 17 -36.02 8.45 48.32
C SER A 17 -36.11 9.47 49.51
N PRO A 18 -35.05 9.91 50.25
CA PRO A 18 -33.60 9.54 50.39
C PRO A 18 -33.12 9.58 51.91
N PRO A 19 -31.98 10.18 52.34
CA PRO A 19 -30.57 9.71 52.43
C PRO A 19 -29.93 9.80 53.86
N LEU A 20 -28.65 9.41 54.07
CA LEU A 20 -27.59 10.22 54.77
C LEU A 20 -26.28 9.47 55.09
N ALA A 21 -25.26 10.26 55.45
CA ALA A 21 -23.81 10.07 55.29
C ALA A 21 -23.00 9.67 56.56
N ALA A 22 -21.79 9.15 56.29
CA ALA A 22 -20.47 9.39 56.92
C ALA A 22 -20.16 9.03 58.41
N ARG A 23 -19.09 8.21 58.64
CA ARG A 23 -17.73 8.64 59.12
C ARG A 23 -16.80 7.47 59.56
N ARG A 24 -15.55 7.54 59.06
CA ARG A 24 -14.20 7.17 59.61
C ARG A 24 -14.05 6.20 60.81
N ARG A 25 -13.18 5.17 60.70
CA ARG A 25 -11.73 5.14 61.13
C ARG A 25 -11.07 3.74 61.00
N GLN A 26 -9.84 3.76 60.46
CA GLN A 26 -8.64 2.93 60.74
C GLN A 26 -8.73 1.39 60.90
N ARG A 27 -8.00 0.66 60.04
CA ARG A 27 -6.91 -0.26 60.45
C ARG A 27 -5.98 -0.61 59.28
N ARG A 28 -4.68 -0.61 59.60
CA ARG A 28 -3.53 -1.00 58.76
C ARG A 28 -3.58 -2.50 58.43
N ALA A 29 -3.22 -2.88 57.21
CA ALA A 29 -2.45 -4.09 56.94
C ALA A 29 -1.69 -3.91 55.62
N ALA A 30 -0.37 -3.95 55.70
CA ALA A 30 0.54 -3.93 54.57
C ALA A 30 0.51 -5.28 53.85
N ALA A 31 0.34 -5.29 52.53
CA ALA A 31 0.63 -6.44 51.69
C ALA A 31 1.84 -6.08 50.83
N GLY A 32 3.01 -6.56 51.28
CA GLY A 32 4.27 -6.43 50.57
C GLY A 32 4.29 -7.34 49.34
N VAL A 33 4.75 -6.78 48.23
CA VAL A 33 5.12 -7.52 47.02
C VAL A 33 6.37 -8.35 47.35
N ARG A 34 6.23 -9.68 47.40
CA ARG A 34 7.37 -10.61 47.48
C ARG A 34 7.75 -11.06 46.08
N VAL A 35 8.97 -10.68 45.71
CA VAL A 35 9.73 -11.24 44.58
C VAL A 35 10.08 -12.69 44.92
N TYR A 36 9.70 -13.64 44.07
CA TYR A 36 10.19 -15.01 44.16
C TYR A 36 11.51 -15.11 43.39
N ALA A 37 12.61 -15.17 44.14
CA ALA A 37 13.88 -15.68 43.67
C ALA A 37 13.84 -17.23 43.75
N VAL A 38 14.09 -17.90 42.63
CA VAL A 38 14.37 -19.34 42.61
C VAL A 38 15.86 -19.49 42.35
N ALA A 39 16.59 -19.96 43.37
CA ALA A 39 17.96 -20.42 43.24
C ALA A 39 18.22 -21.60 44.20
N SER A 40 18.45 -22.78 43.63
CA SER A 40 19.11 -23.95 44.21
C SER A 40 19.30 -24.97 43.08
N GLY A 41 20.45 -25.55 42.74
CA GLY A 41 21.80 -25.47 43.28
C GLY A 41 22.76 -26.22 42.34
N THR A 42 24.03 -25.79 42.39
CA THR A 42 25.34 -26.38 42.03
C THR A 42 25.43 -27.90 41.84
N VAL A 43 26.29 -28.49 40.97
CA VAL A 43 27.79 -28.56 40.94
C VAL A 43 28.16 -29.09 39.51
N SER A 44 29.16 -28.65 38.72
CA SER A 44 30.63 -28.63 38.94
C SER A 44 31.39 -27.94 37.78
N THR A 45 32.41 -27.13 38.13
CA THR A 45 33.73 -26.90 37.44
C THR A 45 33.79 -26.71 35.91
N LYS A 46 34.44 -25.70 35.31
CA LYS A 46 35.75 -25.07 35.61
C LYS A 46 35.94 -23.84 34.67
N ILE A 47 36.35 -22.69 35.23
CA ILE A 47 37.44 -21.78 34.79
C ILE A 47 37.45 -21.39 33.27
N ARG A 48 37.35 -20.13 32.82
CA ARG A 48 38.32 -19.00 32.97
C ARG A 48 37.75 -17.72 32.31
N SER A 49 38.08 -16.57 32.89
CA SER A 49 37.72 -15.20 32.49
C SER A 49 38.27 -14.76 31.13
N PHE A 50 37.55 -13.90 30.41
CA PHE A 50 38.16 -12.86 29.55
C PHE A 50 37.34 -11.57 29.56
N ARG A 51 38.06 -10.45 29.73
CA ARG A 51 37.59 -9.08 29.85
C ARG A 51 37.19 -8.48 28.49
N LEU A 52 36.18 -7.62 28.56
CA LEU A 52 35.74 -6.65 27.56
C LEU A 52 36.79 -5.53 27.41
N ILE A 53 37.13 -5.15 26.18
CA ILE A 53 37.81 -3.88 25.88
C ILE A 53 37.14 -3.24 24.65
N LEU A 54 36.51 -2.09 24.87
CA LEU A 54 36.18 -1.09 23.84
C LEU A 54 37.42 -0.24 23.55
N PHE A 55 37.64 0.14 22.30
CA PHE A 55 38.42 1.33 21.96
C PHE A 55 37.70 2.16 20.91
N ALA A 56 37.46 3.42 21.28
CA ALA A 56 37.18 4.54 20.39
C ALA A 56 38.50 5.21 20.01
N PHE A 57 38.64 5.72 18.78
CA PHE A 57 39.55 6.82 18.46
C PHE A 57 39.09 7.57 17.18
N SER A 58 39.13 8.89 17.27
CA SER A 58 39.22 9.89 16.17
C SER A 58 40.51 10.70 16.42
N PRO A 59 40.88 11.69 15.59
CA PRO A 59 41.18 11.66 14.15
C PRO A 59 42.57 12.32 13.87
N PHE A 60 43.23 12.10 12.72
CA PHE A 60 44.27 13.05 12.27
C PHE A 60 44.51 13.05 10.75
N ARG A 61 44.93 14.23 10.28
CA ARG A 61 45.04 14.79 8.93
C ARG A 61 46.13 14.19 8.00
N LEU A 62 45.91 14.33 6.67
CA LEU A 62 46.64 15.16 5.67
C LEU A 62 46.99 14.45 4.33
N ALA A 63 46.55 15.11 3.24
CA ALA A 63 47.15 15.31 1.91
C ALA A 63 47.58 14.13 0.99
N GLY A 64 47.01 14.15 -0.23
CA GLY A 64 47.83 14.35 -1.44
C GLY A 64 47.90 13.21 -2.48
N PHE A 65 47.60 13.58 -3.73
CA PHE A 65 48.03 13.00 -5.03
C PHE A 65 47.25 11.83 -5.71
N ARG A 66 46.45 12.26 -6.70
CA ARG A 66 46.43 11.93 -8.16
C ARG A 66 46.52 10.47 -8.67
N ASN A 67 45.50 10.17 -9.49
CA ASN A 67 45.48 9.45 -10.78
C ASN A 67 45.80 7.95 -10.85
N GLY A 68 44.78 7.17 -11.25
CA GLY A 68 44.84 6.43 -12.51
C GLY A 68 44.95 4.89 -12.49
N VAL A 69 43.87 4.25 -12.96
CA VAL A 69 43.87 3.15 -13.95
C VAL A 69 44.27 1.71 -13.54
N ARG A 70 43.27 0.82 -13.69
CA ARG A 70 43.25 -0.63 -14.04
C ARG A 70 43.83 -1.69 -13.08
N ILE A 71 42.96 -2.53 -12.50
CA ILE A 71 42.61 -3.93 -12.88
C ILE A 71 43.82 -4.91 -12.88
N VAL A 72 43.81 -5.90 -11.96
CA VAL A 72 43.74 -7.37 -12.19
C VAL A 72 44.18 -8.15 -10.94
N ARG A 73 43.27 -9.04 -10.49
CA ARG A 73 43.39 -10.34 -9.76
C ARG A 73 44.52 -10.56 -8.74
N PHE A 74 44.14 -11.11 -7.57
CA PHE A 74 44.68 -12.41 -7.11
C PHE A 74 43.98 -13.01 -5.86
N ILE A 75 43.72 -14.33 -5.94
CA ILE A 75 43.65 -15.43 -4.91
C ILE A 75 42.71 -15.30 -3.70
N LEU A 76 41.73 -16.21 -3.55
CA LEU A 76 41.89 -17.40 -2.66
C LEU A 76 40.77 -18.44 -2.84
N SER A 77 41.22 -19.70 -2.78
CA SER A 77 40.51 -20.94 -3.08
C SER A 77 39.69 -21.47 -1.91
N CYS A 78 38.72 -22.30 -2.28
CA CYS A 78 37.88 -23.16 -1.47
C CYS A 78 38.63 -24.22 -0.65
N VAL A 79 37.98 -24.67 0.43
CA VAL A 79 38.18 -25.97 1.08
C VAL A 79 36.86 -26.75 0.94
N ALA A 80 36.91 -27.93 0.32
CA ALA A 80 36.05 -29.07 0.67
C ALA A 80 36.63 -30.36 0.06
N LEU A 81 36.75 -31.37 0.92
CA LEU A 81 37.43 -32.64 0.72
C LEU A 81 36.62 -33.67 -0.10
N SER A 82 37.40 -34.55 -0.72
CA SER A 82 37.10 -35.74 -1.54
C SER A 82 36.36 -36.87 -0.83
N VAL A 83 35.67 -37.73 -1.61
CA VAL A 83 35.68 -39.20 -1.45
C VAL A 83 35.56 -39.92 -2.82
N GLU A 84 36.52 -40.82 -3.04
CA GLU A 84 36.60 -42.05 -3.86
C GLU A 84 36.61 -42.07 -5.41
N ALA A 85 37.51 -42.95 -5.88
CA ALA A 85 37.97 -43.19 -7.23
C ALA A 85 37.75 -44.66 -7.60
N ALA A 86 37.60 -44.97 -8.89
CA ALA A 86 38.13 -46.20 -9.50
C ALA A 86 37.93 -46.27 -11.03
N HIS A 87 39.07 -46.38 -11.74
CA HIS A 87 39.30 -47.11 -13.01
C HIS A 87 38.49 -46.70 -14.27
N GLY A 88 39.05 -46.15 -15.36
CA GLY A 88 40.37 -46.29 -15.95
C GLY A 88 40.34 -47.26 -17.14
N ARG A 89 40.01 -46.79 -18.36
CA ARG A 89 40.43 -47.37 -19.65
C ARG A 89 40.34 -46.32 -20.77
N ARG A 90 41.49 -46.02 -21.39
CA ARG A 90 41.64 -45.22 -22.62
C ARG A 90 41.39 -46.10 -23.84
N ILE A 91 40.64 -45.61 -24.82
CA ILE A 91 40.59 -46.14 -26.19
C ILE A 91 40.78 -44.96 -27.16
N SER A 92 41.69 -45.13 -28.10
CA SER A 92 42.07 -44.19 -29.18
C SER A 92 41.05 -44.21 -30.34
N PRO A 93 41.00 -43.17 -31.20
CA PRO A 93 39.85 -42.88 -32.07
C PRO A 93 39.95 -43.48 -33.49
N PRO A 94 38.82 -43.62 -34.21
CA PRO A 94 38.82 -43.65 -35.68
C PRO A 94 37.75 -42.68 -36.27
N PRO A 95 37.60 -42.54 -37.61
CA PRO A 95 38.07 -41.40 -38.38
C PRO A 95 36.95 -40.44 -38.85
N GLN A 96 37.37 -39.28 -39.36
CA GLN A 96 36.52 -38.24 -39.96
C GLN A 96 35.70 -38.76 -41.15
N ILE A 97 34.39 -38.57 -41.09
CA ILE A 97 33.48 -38.62 -42.25
C ILE A 97 32.85 -37.24 -42.41
N ARG A 98 33.14 -36.60 -43.55
CA ARG A 98 32.48 -35.38 -44.03
C ARG A 98 30.99 -35.66 -44.22
N ARG A 99 30.12 -34.89 -43.55
CA ARG A 99 28.71 -34.74 -43.95
C ARG A 99 28.30 -33.28 -43.93
N LYS A 100 27.50 -32.98 -44.93
CA LYS A 100 27.10 -31.68 -45.47
C LYS A 100 26.35 -30.82 -44.46
N ASP A 101 26.58 -29.52 -44.56
CA ASP A 101 25.77 -28.48 -43.94
C ASP A 101 24.29 -28.66 -44.30
N CYS A 102 23.45 -28.83 -43.28
CA CYS A 102 22.02 -28.58 -43.33
C CYS A 102 21.65 -27.85 -42.04
N SER A 103 21.68 -26.53 -42.11
CA SER A 103 21.21 -25.62 -41.07
C SER A 103 19.69 -25.70 -40.98
N PHE A 104 19.17 -26.39 -39.95
CA PHE A 104 17.84 -26.13 -39.42
C PHE A 104 18.02 -25.38 -38.10
N ALA A 105 17.91 -24.06 -38.18
CA ALA A 105 17.88 -23.20 -37.01
C ALA A 105 16.50 -23.36 -36.33
N VAL A 106 16.46 -24.14 -35.26
CA VAL A 106 15.38 -24.05 -34.26
C VAL A 106 15.68 -22.79 -33.45
N GLN A 107 15.02 -21.68 -33.79
CA GLN A 107 15.03 -20.48 -32.95
C GLN A 107 14.19 -20.77 -31.70
N SER A 108 14.83 -21.31 -30.64
CA SER A 108 14.30 -21.17 -29.29
C SER A 108 14.59 -19.74 -28.84
N SER A 109 13.61 -18.85 -28.94
CA SER A 109 13.67 -17.53 -28.32
C SER A 109 13.51 -17.66 -26.81
N PHE A 110 14.52 -18.21 -26.14
CA PHE A 110 14.73 -17.90 -24.72
C PHE A 110 15.26 -16.47 -24.67
N HIS A 111 14.39 -15.51 -24.36
CA HIS A 111 14.85 -14.21 -23.89
C HIS A 111 15.63 -14.44 -22.59
N ARG A 112 16.94 -14.53 -22.75
CA ARG A 112 17.89 -14.55 -21.65
C ARG A 112 17.77 -13.20 -20.97
N VAL A 113 17.07 -13.15 -19.83
CA VAL A 113 17.07 -11.99 -18.93
C VAL A 113 18.53 -11.66 -18.68
N GLU A 114 19.01 -10.55 -19.24
CA GLU A 114 20.32 -10.01 -18.91
C GLU A 114 20.35 -9.86 -17.39
N SER A 115 21.39 -10.40 -16.76
CA SER A 115 21.53 -10.42 -15.32
C SER A 115 21.58 -8.99 -14.79
N LYS A 116 20.42 -8.41 -14.48
CA LYS A 116 20.29 -7.20 -13.67
C LYS A 116 21.10 -7.46 -12.40
N LYS A 117 21.94 -6.50 -12.01
CA LYS A 117 22.78 -6.62 -10.82
C LYS A 117 21.91 -7.08 -9.64
N PRO A 118 22.38 -8.02 -8.79
CA PRO A 118 21.64 -8.39 -7.59
C PRO A 118 21.23 -7.14 -6.81
N PHE A 119 19.98 -7.06 -6.38
CA PHE A 119 19.40 -5.95 -5.60
C PHE A 119 19.19 -4.61 -6.34
N ALA A 120 19.36 -4.54 -7.67
CA ALA A 120 18.90 -3.38 -8.44
C ALA A 120 17.36 -3.43 -8.61
N PRO A 121 16.64 -2.30 -8.44
CA PRO A 121 15.21 -2.28 -8.70
C PRO A 121 14.95 -2.69 -10.16
N PRO A 122 13.94 -3.53 -10.43
CA PRO A 122 13.60 -3.96 -11.78
C PRO A 122 13.30 -2.79 -12.73
N ARG A 123 12.86 -1.65 -12.19
CA ARG A 123 12.52 -0.42 -12.92
C ARG A 123 13.18 0.80 -12.28
N GLU A 124 13.74 1.67 -13.12
CA GLU A 124 14.28 2.96 -12.70
C GLU A 124 13.18 4.03 -12.77
N VAL A 125 13.18 4.96 -11.81
CA VAL A 125 12.28 6.11 -11.78
C VAL A 125 12.92 7.35 -12.42
N HIS A 126 12.11 8.36 -12.70
CA HIS A 126 12.55 9.59 -13.35
C HIS A 126 13.56 10.39 -12.50
N VAL A 127 14.11 11.45 -13.06
CA VAL A 127 14.93 12.42 -12.30
C VAL A 127 14.14 12.91 -11.09
N GLN A 128 14.67 12.63 -9.89
CA GLN A 128 14.00 12.92 -8.63
C GLN A 128 14.21 14.38 -8.24
N VAL A 129 13.11 15.13 -8.12
CA VAL A 129 13.07 16.43 -7.45
C VAL A 129 12.68 16.18 -6.00
N THR A 130 13.42 16.78 -5.07
CA THR A 130 13.19 16.65 -3.62
C THR A 130 13.08 18.04 -2.99
N HIS A 131 12.31 18.14 -1.92
CA HIS A 131 12.15 19.35 -1.11
C HIS A 131 11.76 20.59 -1.94
N SER A 132 10.72 20.46 -2.77
CA SER A 132 10.24 21.59 -3.60
C SER A 132 9.45 22.64 -2.82
N MET A 133 8.98 22.31 -1.62
CA MET A 133 8.31 23.27 -0.74
C MET A 133 9.33 24.25 -0.14
N PRO A 134 9.08 25.58 -0.17
CA PRO A 134 9.92 26.54 0.54
C PRO A 134 10.02 26.20 2.04
N PRO A 135 11.23 26.18 2.64
CA PRO A 135 11.41 25.74 4.03
C PRO A 135 10.59 26.54 5.05
N GLN A 136 10.27 27.80 4.77
CA GLN A 136 9.46 28.64 5.65
C GLN A 136 8.03 28.11 5.80
N LYS A 137 7.51 27.37 4.81
CA LYS A 137 6.17 26.78 4.86
C LYS A 137 6.06 25.58 5.80
N ILE A 138 7.18 25.03 6.30
CA ILE A 138 7.16 24.03 7.38
C ILE A 138 6.42 24.57 8.61
N GLU A 139 6.54 25.86 8.90
CA GLU A 139 5.88 26.49 10.06
C GLU A 139 4.34 26.47 9.93
N ILE A 140 3.78 26.41 8.71
CA ILE A 140 2.33 26.23 8.50
C ILE A 140 1.88 24.93 9.15
N PHE A 141 2.53 23.81 8.82
CA PHE A 141 2.16 22.49 9.35
C PHE A 141 2.42 22.36 10.84
N LYS A 142 3.48 22.98 11.36
CA LYS A 142 3.71 23.06 12.82
C LYS A 142 2.58 23.82 13.52
N SER A 143 2.16 24.97 12.97
CA SER A 143 1.07 25.76 13.54
C SER A 143 -0.30 25.07 13.46
N LEU A 144 -0.44 24.09 12.56
CA LEU A 144 -1.65 23.30 12.36
C LEU A 144 -1.69 22.01 13.19
N ASP A 145 -0.74 21.75 14.11
CA ASP A 145 -0.75 20.51 14.91
C ASP A 145 -2.03 20.35 15.74
N ASP A 146 -2.45 21.39 16.45
CA ASP A 146 -3.69 21.38 17.24
C ASP A 146 -4.93 21.28 16.34
N TRP A 147 -4.91 21.97 15.19
CA TRP A 147 -5.99 21.84 14.21
C TRP A 147 -6.11 20.41 13.69
N ALA A 148 -5.00 19.75 13.37
CA ALA A 148 -4.97 18.37 12.93
C ALA A 148 -5.44 17.44 14.06
N ARG A 149 -5.02 17.68 15.30
CA ARG A 149 -5.51 16.92 16.46
C ARG A 149 -7.03 16.92 16.55
N ASP A 150 -7.65 18.08 16.36
CA ASP A 150 -9.10 18.25 16.54
C ASP A 150 -9.93 17.91 15.30
N ASN A 151 -9.37 18.04 14.10
CA ASN A 151 -10.13 17.95 12.83
C ASN A 151 -9.71 16.79 11.92
N LEU A 152 -8.50 16.26 12.10
CA LEU A 152 -7.94 15.14 11.34
C LEU A 152 -8.08 13.83 12.13
N LEU A 153 -7.58 13.79 13.38
CA LEU A 153 -7.57 12.54 14.16
C LEU A 153 -8.97 12.03 14.51
N SER A 154 -9.98 12.89 14.48
CA SER A 154 -11.38 12.50 14.69
C SER A 154 -11.92 11.53 13.62
N HIS A 155 -11.26 11.42 12.47
CA HIS A 155 -11.66 10.48 11.40
C HIS A 155 -11.10 9.08 11.59
N LEU A 156 -10.14 8.90 12.50
CA LEU A 156 -9.64 7.59 12.88
C LEU A 156 -10.67 6.87 13.74
N LYS A 157 -10.87 5.58 13.49
CA LYS A 157 -11.68 4.73 14.35
C LYS A 157 -10.79 4.26 15.51
N PRO A 158 -11.25 4.36 16.78
CA PRO A 158 -10.56 3.70 17.88
C PRO A 158 -10.44 2.20 17.62
N VAL A 159 -9.28 1.60 17.90
CA VAL A 159 -8.98 0.19 17.61
C VAL A 159 -10.07 -0.76 18.11
N GLU A 160 -10.57 -0.54 19.33
CA GLU A 160 -11.65 -1.34 19.95
C GLU A 160 -13.01 -1.27 19.22
N LYS A 161 -13.15 -0.34 18.26
CA LYS A 161 -14.34 -0.17 17.41
C LYS A 161 -14.02 -0.45 15.93
N CYS A 162 -12.78 -0.82 15.61
CA CYS A 162 -12.40 -1.23 14.27
C CYS A 162 -12.84 -2.66 14.04
N TRP A 163 -13.28 -2.93 12.81
CA TRP A 163 -13.35 -4.29 12.32
C TRP A 163 -11.95 -4.89 12.23
N GLN A 164 -11.84 -6.21 12.33
CA GLN A 164 -10.59 -6.95 12.13
C GLN A 164 -10.76 -7.95 10.99
N PRO A 165 -9.68 -8.34 10.28
CA PRO A 165 -9.77 -9.32 9.19
C PRO A 165 -10.52 -10.60 9.57
N GLN A 166 -10.37 -11.06 10.82
CA GLN A 166 -11.03 -12.27 11.32
C GLN A 166 -12.57 -12.17 11.34
N ASP A 167 -13.15 -10.96 11.39
CA ASP A 167 -14.61 -10.77 11.36
C ASP A 167 -15.25 -11.23 10.04
N PHE A 168 -14.44 -11.36 8.97
CA PHE A 168 -14.91 -11.68 7.61
C PHE A 168 -14.32 -12.99 7.05
N LEU A 169 -13.46 -13.67 7.82
CA LEU A 169 -12.79 -14.90 7.41
C LEU A 169 -13.35 -16.09 8.21
N PRO A 170 -13.25 -17.32 7.67
CA PRO A 170 -13.54 -18.52 8.44
C PRO A 170 -12.80 -18.54 9.78
N ASP A 171 -13.48 -18.87 10.87
CA ASP A 171 -12.88 -18.91 12.20
C ASP A 171 -12.04 -20.18 12.39
N PRO A 172 -10.69 -20.09 12.48
CA PRO A 172 -9.84 -21.27 12.61
C PRO A 172 -10.00 -22.01 13.95
N ALA A 173 -10.63 -21.41 14.96
CA ALA A 173 -10.90 -22.04 16.25
C ALA A 173 -12.30 -22.69 16.32
N SER A 174 -13.15 -22.47 15.31
CA SER A 174 -14.49 -23.05 15.23
C SER A 174 -14.45 -24.50 14.75
N GLU A 175 -15.32 -25.36 15.29
CA GLU A 175 -15.53 -26.72 14.77
C GLU A 175 -16.01 -26.69 13.30
N GLY A 176 -16.66 -25.60 12.89
CA GLY A 176 -17.14 -25.37 11.52
C GLY A 176 -16.10 -24.84 10.54
N PHE A 177 -14.84 -24.62 10.96
CA PHE A 177 -13.80 -24.00 10.12
C PHE A 177 -13.69 -24.64 8.73
N HIS A 178 -13.63 -25.96 8.65
CA HIS A 178 -13.46 -26.68 7.39
C HIS A 178 -14.66 -26.52 6.45
N ASP A 179 -15.88 -26.46 7.00
CA ASP A 179 -17.10 -26.24 6.22
C ASP A 179 -17.17 -24.80 5.72
N GLU A 180 -16.83 -23.82 6.55
CA GLU A 180 -16.78 -22.41 6.16
C GLU A 180 -15.74 -22.14 5.05
N VAL A 181 -14.56 -22.77 5.13
CA VAL A 181 -13.54 -22.73 4.07
C VAL A 181 -14.05 -23.39 2.79
N LYS A 182 -14.74 -24.53 2.90
CA LYS A 182 -15.34 -25.21 1.75
C LYS A 182 -16.38 -24.33 1.07
N GLU A 183 -17.29 -23.72 1.82
CA GLU A 183 -18.30 -22.79 1.30
C GLU A 183 -17.66 -21.59 0.59
N LEU A 184 -16.61 -20.99 1.16
CA LEU A 184 -15.86 -19.90 0.53
C LEU A 184 -15.31 -20.35 -0.83
N ARG A 185 -14.70 -21.53 -0.90
CA ARG A 185 -14.14 -22.07 -2.14
C ARG A 185 -15.21 -22.40 -3.18
N GLU A 186 -16.38 -22.88 -2.76
CA GLU A 186 -17.49 -23.14 -3.69
C GLU A 186 -18.00 -21.83 -4.31
N ARG A 187 -18.21 -20.77 -3.52
CA ARG A 187 -18.59 -19.45 -4.09
C ARG A 187 -17.52 -18.89 -5.01
N ALA A 188 -16.24 -19.04 -4.66
CA ALA A 188 -15.12 -18.55 -5.47
C ALA A 188 -14.99 -19.22 -6.85
N LYS A 189 -15.63 -20.39 -7.09
CA LYS A 189 -15.69 -21.02 -8.41
C LYS A 189 -16.59 -20.28 -9.40
N GLU A 190 -17.61 -19.60 -8.89
CA GLU A 190 -18.58 -18.84 -9.71
C GLU A 190 -18.05 -17.46 -10.11
N ILE A 191 -16.91 -17.04 -9.55
CA ILE A 191 -16.26 -15.76 -9.84
C ILE A 191 -15.24 -15.94 -10.98
N PRO A 192 -15.32 -15.13 -12.06
CA PRO A 192 -14.45 -15.26 -13.22
C PRO A 192 -13.00 -14.85 -12.93
N ASP A 193 -12.05 -15.39 -13.70
CA ASP A 193 -10.63 -15.07 -13.56
C ASP A 193 -10.35 -13.57 -13.79
N ASP A 194 -11.09 -12.92 -14.70
CA ASP A 194 -11.01 -11.48 -14.95
C ASP A 194 -11.19 -10.66 -13.66
N TYR A 195 -12.14 -11.06 -12.81
CA TYR A 195 -12.36 -10.41 -11.52
C TYR A 195 -11.21 -10.68 -10.56
N PHE A 196 -10.70 -11.91 -10.51
CA PHE A 196 -9.55 -12.24 -9.66
C PHE A 196 -8.29 -11.48 -10.06
N VAL A 197 -8.05 -11.22 -11.35
CA VAL A 197 -6.94 -10.36 -11.78
C VAL A 197 -7.07 -8.95 -11.20
N CYS A 198 -8.27 -8.37 -11.18
CA CYS A 198 -8.50 -7.07 -10.53
C CYS A 198 -8.30 -7.13 -9.02
N LEU A 199 -8.94 -8.09 -8.34
CA LEU A 199 -8.85 -8.22 -6.88
C LEU A 199 -7.42 -8.49 -6.41
N VAL A 200 -6.64 -9.25 -7.18
CA VAL A 200 -5.21 -9.47 -6.91
C VAL A 200 -4.42 -8.18 -7.09
N GLY A 201 -4.67 -7.40 -8.14
CA GLY A 201 -4.00 -6.10 -8.32
C GLY A 201 -4.30 -5.11 -7.19
N ASP A 202 -5.55 -5.07 -6.73
CA ASP A 202 -5.96 -4.29 -5.54
C ASP A 202 -5.18 -4.77 -4.30
N MET A 203 -5.20 -6.08 -4.02
CA MET A 203 -4.50 -6.68 -2.87
C MET A 203 -2.98 -6.44 -2.89
N ILE A 204 -2.32 -6.59 -4.04
CA ILE A 204 -0.89 -6.33 -4.18
C ILE A 204 -0.55 -4.87 -3.87
N THR A 205 -1.47 -3.96 -4.24
CA THR A 205 -1.34 -2.54 -3.91
C THR A 205 -1.44 -2.36 -2.40
N GLU A 206 -2.44 -2.94 -1.73
CA GLU A 206 -2.56 -2.86 -0.26
C GLU A 206 -1.31 -3.41 0.48
N GLU A 207 -0.76 -4.53 0.01
CA GLU A 207 0.41 -5.17 0.63
C GLU A 207 1.71 -4.36 0.50
N ALA A 208 1.76 -3.36 -0.39
CA ALA A 208 2.90 -2.46 -0.54
C ALA A 208 2.91 -1.29 0.46
N LEU A 209 2.05 -1.36 1.49
CA LEU A 209 1.88 -0.38 2.57
C LEU A 209 3.17 0.20 3.18
N PRO A 210 4.29 -0.54 3.38
CA PRO A 210 5.53 0.07 3.87
C PRO A 210 6.03 1.23 3.00
N THR A 211 5.78 1.18 1.69
CA THR A 211 6.11 2.25 0.74
C THR A 211 5.27 3.49 1.01
N TYR A 212 4.00 3.33 1.37
CA TYR A 212 3.06 4.44 1.52
C TYR A 212 3.27 5.17 2.84
N GLN A 213 3.52 4.43 3.92
CA GLN A 213 3.98 5.03 5.17
C GLN A 213 5.31 5.77 4.98
N THR A 214 6.25 5.20 4.22
CA THR A 214 7.51 5.85 3.88
C THR A 214 7.26 7.15 3.12
N MET A 215 6.37 7.15 2.11
CA MET A 215 5.99 8.34 1.36
C MET A 215 5.49 9.46 2.27
N LEU A 216 4.54 9.16 3.18
CA LEU A 216 4.05 10.15 4.16
C LEU A 216 5.19 10.67 5.06
N ASN A 217 6.11 9.79 5.46
CA ASN A 217 7.29 10.16 6.25
C ASN A 217 8.41 10.83 5.44
N THR A 218 8.25 11.01 4.13
CA THR A 218 9.13 11.89 3.35
C THR A 218 8.65 13.34 3.32
N LEU A 219 7.40 13.61 3.71
CA LEU A 219 6.78 14.93 3.59
C LEU A 219 7.27 15.90 4.68
N ASP A 220 7.80 17.04 4.25
CA ASP A 220 8.38 18.07 5.09
C ASP A 220 7.35 18.69 6.03
N GLY A 221 7.68 18.77 7.33
CA GLY A 221 6.80 19.36 8.34
C GLY A 221 5.71 18.44 8.90
N VAL A 222 5.48 17.27 8.32
CA VAL A 222 4.48 16.29 8.81
C VAL A 222 5.04 14.89 9.09
N ARG A 223 6.25 14.57 8.63
CA ARG A 223 6.91 13.28 8.86
C ARG A 223 7.10 12.95 10.35
N ASP A 224 7.14 11.65 10.65
CA ASP A 224 7.53 11.16 11.97
C ASP A 224 9.06 11.14 12.13
N GLU A 225 9.60 12.07 12.93
CA GLU A 225 11.04 12.20 13.18
C GLU A 225 11.65 11.06 14.01
N THR A 226 10.83 10.27 14.72
CA THR A 226 11.34 9.32 15.74
C THR A 226 10.78 7.92 15.63
N GLY A 227 9.77 7.71 14.78
CA GLY A 227 8.95 6.50 14.74
C GLY A 227 7.89 6.43 15.84
N ALA A 228 7.87 7.42 16.75
CA ALA A 228 6.90 7.54 17.84
C ALA A 228 6.61 9.02 18.18
N SER A 229 6.76 9.94 17.22
CA SER A 229 6.56 11.37 17.47
C SER A 229 5.13 11.64 17.97
N PRO A 230 4.94 12.51 18.98
CA PRO A 230 3.62 12.83 19.53
C PRO A 230 2.83 13.87 18.71
N THR A 231 3.40 14.38 17.60
CA THR A 231 2.70 15.32 16.71
C THR A 231 1.45 14.67 16.13
N ALA A 232 0.39 15.46 15.94
CA ALA A 232 -0.86 14.97 15.36
C ALA A 232 -0.64 14.36 13.97
N TRP A 233 0.26 14.94 13.18
CA TRP A 233 0.66 14.41 11.88
C TRP A 233 1.28 13.01 11.95
N ALA A 234 2.21 12.79 12.88
CA ALA A 234 2.84 11.47 13.04
C ALA A 234 1.86 10.44 13.64
N VAL A 235 1.00 10.87 14.57
CA VAL A 235 -0.09 10.03 15.08
C VAL A 235 -1.04 9.61 13.96
N TRP A 236 -1.43 10.53 13.08
CA TRP A 236 -2.23 10.22 11.89
C TRP A 236 -1.51 9.20 11.02
N THR A 237 -0.27 9.44 10.60
CA THR A 237 0.49 8.52 9.73
C THR A 237 0.53 7.11 10.32
N ARG A 238 0.87 6.96 11.60
CA ARG A 238 0.92 5.63 12.23
C ARG A 238 -0.44 4.96 12.34
N ALA A 239 -1.49 5.72 12.71
CA ALA A 239 -2.83 5.17 12.90
C ALA A 239 -3.52 4.84 11.56
N TRP A 240 -3.35 5.69 10.53
CA TRP A 240 -3.75 5.41 9.16
C TRP A 240 -3.07 4.13 8.68
N THR A 241 -1.74 3.99 8.80
CA THR A 241 -1.03 2.75 8.44
C THR A 241 -1.56 1.53 9.20
N ALA A 242 -1.93 1.68 10.48
CA ALA A 242 -2.53 0.58 11.24
C ALA A 242 -3.94 0.19 10.74
N GLU A 243 -4.73 1.16 10.28
CA GLU A 243 -6.02 0.90 9.64
C GLU A 243 -5.84 0.19 8.29
N GLU A 244 -4.93 0.68 7.44
CA GLU A 244 -4.59 0.14 6.10
C GLU A 244 -4.06 -1.29 6.13
N ASN A 245 -3.24 -1.62 7.13
CA ASN A 245 -2.64 -2.96 7.24
C ASN A 245 -3.71 -4.07 7.19
N ARG A 246 -4.90 -3.81 7.75
CA ARG A 246 -6.00 -4.78 7.78
C ARG A 246 -6.56 -5.07 6.37
N HIS A 247 -6.43 -4.16 5.41
CA HIS A 247 -6.94 -4.34 4.06
C HIS A 247 -6.16 -5.42 3.32
N GLY A 248 -4.82 -5.28 3.26
CA GLY A 248 -3.93 -6.30 2.72
C GLY A 248 -4.08 -7.63 3.44
N ASP A 249 -4.10 -7.61 4.78
CA ASP A 249 -4.26 -8.81 5.60
C ASP A 249 -5.54 -9.61 5.28
N LEU A 250 -6.67 -8.91 5.07
CA LEU A 250 -7.96 -9.52 4.77
C LEU A 250 -8.00 -10.07 3.35
N LEU A 251 -7.59 -9.27 2.36
CA LEU A 251 -7.58 -9.68 0.96
C LEU A 251 -6.60 -10.83 0.71
N ASN A 252 -5.42 -10.82 1.33
CA ASN A 252 -4.43 -11.89 1.26
C ASN A 252 -5.02 -13.22 1.71
N LYS A 253 -5.55 -13.26 2.94
CA LYS A 253 -6.11 -14.48 3.52
C LYS A 253 -7.33 -14.95 2.73
N TYR A 254 -8.17 -14.03 2.25
CA TYR A 254 -9.28 -14.37 1.36
C TYR A 254 -8.78 -15.06 0.08
N LEU A 255 -7.87 -14.42 -0.66
CA LEU A 255 -7.30 -14.94 -1.91
C LEU A 255 -6.60 -16.29 -1.70
N TYR A 256 -5.83 -16.43 -0.63
CA TYR A 256 -5.18 -17.67 -0.22
C TYR A 256 -6.20 -18.81 -0.04
N LEU A 257 -7.29 -18.56 0.68
CA LEU A 257 -8.31 -19.57 0.96
C LEU A 257 -9.11 -19.98 -0.29
N THR A 258 -9.30 -19.06 -1.25
CA THR A 258 -10.09 -19.34 -2.47
C THR A 258 -9.52 -20.51 -3.28
N GLY A 259 -8.19 -20.66 -3.33
CA GLY A 259 -7.52 -21.58 -4.25
C GLY A 259 -7.70 -21.24 -5.74
N ARG A 260 -8.10 -20.01 -6.08
CA ARG A 260 -8.32 -19.58 -7.46
C ARG A 260 -7.08 -18.93 -8.09
N VAL A 261 -6.12 -18.49 -7.27
CA VAL A 261 -4.95 -17.70 -7.67
C VAL A 261 -3.63 -18.33 -7.24
N ASP A 262 -2.54 -18.03 -7.95
CA ASP A 262 -1.18 -18.48 -7.64
C ASP A 262 -0.54 -17.53 -6.62
N MET A 263 -0.70 -17.85 -5.33
CA MET A 263 -0.13 -17.07 -4.24
C MET A 263 1.40 -16.89 -4.36
N ARG A 264 2.13 -17.87 -4.92
CA ARG A 264 3.59 -17.75 -5.06
C ARG A 264 3.97 -16.65 -6.05
N GLN A 265 3.25 -16.54 -7.16
CA GLN A 265 3.50 -15.46 -8.12
C GLN A 265 3.07 -14.11 -7.55
N ILE A 266 1.96 -14.05 -6.80
CA ILE A 266 1.50 -12.85 -6.11
C ILE A 266 2.54 -12.36 -5.10
N GLU A 267 3.03 -13.25 -4.22
CA GLU A 267 4.07 -12.95 -3.23
C GLU A 267 5.36 -12.42 -3.88
N LYS A 268 5.78 -13.00 -5.00
CA LYS A 268 6.90 -12.49 -5.80
C LYS A 268 6.62 -11.08 -6.31
N THR A 269 5.41 -10.83 -6.82
CA THR A 269 5.01 -9.50 -7.29
C THR A 269 5.05 -8.46 -6.18
N ILE A 270 4.52 -8.79 -4.99
CA ILE A 270 4.58 -7.92 -3.80
C ILE A 270 6.04 -7.62 -3.44
N GLN A 271 6.89 -8.64 -3.40
CA GLN A 271 8.31 -8.47 -3.09
C GLN A 271 9.03 -7.56 -4.10
N TYR A 272 8.74 -7.72 -5.40
CA TYR A 272 9.25 -6.82 -6.44
C TYR A 272 8.73 -5.40 -6.27
N LEU A 273 7.44 -5.23 -5.97
CA LEU A 273 6.82 -3.91 -5.82
C LEU A 273 7.41 -3.14 -4.63
N ILE A 274 7.48 -3.78 -3.46
CA ILE A 274 8.11 -3.18 -2.26
C ILE A 274 9.58 -2.86 -2.53
N GLY A 275 10.33 -3.77 -3.17
CA GLY A 275 11.73 -3.55 -3.52
C GLY A 275 11.94 -2.47 -4.58
N SER A 276 10.94 -2.20 -5.43
CA SER A 276 10.95 -1.10 -6.40
C SER A 276 10.57 0.23 -5.76
N GLY A 277 9.74 0.19 -4.71
CA GLY A 277 9.11 1.37 -4.14
C GLY A 277 8.19 2.05 -5.15
N MET A 278 8.09 3.38 -5.04
CA MET A 278 7.22 4.20 -5.86
C MET A 278 7.78 5.63 -5.91
N ASP A 279 7.61 6.32 -7.05
CA ASP A 279 7.81 7.77 -7.16
C ASP A 279 6.46 8.48 -7.41
N PRO A 280 5.81 9.04 -6.38
CA PRO A 280 4.58 9.83 -6.52
C PRO A 280 4.82 11.23 -7.11
N ARG A 281 6.08 11.65 -7.26
CA ARG A 281 6.48 13.00 -7.70
C ARG A 281 5.91 14.12 -6.82
N THR A 282 5.79 13.82 -5.52
CA THR A 282 5.33 14.75 -4.47
C THR A 282 6.46 15.53 -3.83
N GLU A 283 7.72 15.21 -4.14
CA GLU A 283 8.88 16.09 -3.90
C GLU A 283 9.04 16.54 -2.43
N ASN A 284 8.73 15.65 -1.48
CA ASN A 284 8.71 15.94 -0.04
C ASN A 284 7.73 17.06 0.37
N ASN A 285 6.86 17.50 -0.53
CA ASN A 285 6.00 18.65 -0.34
C ASN A 285 4.60 18.19 0.13
N PRO A 286 4.16 18.51 1.36
CA PRO A 286 2.85 18.07 1.84
C PRO A 286 1.66 18.62 1.05
N TYR A 287 1.80 19.75 0.35
CA TYR A 287 0.73 20.22 -0.55
C TYR A 287 0.51 19.20 -1.67
N LEU A 288 1.59 18.81 -2.36
CA LEU A 288 1.54 17.77 -3.40
C LEU A 288 1.12 16.42 -2.82
N GLY A 289 1.69 16.05 -1.66
CA GLY A 289 1.39 14.81 -0.94
C GLY A 289 -0.08 14.66 -0.57
N PHE A 290 -0.69 15.66 0.05
CA PHE A 290 -2.09 15.56 0.48
C PHE A 290 -3.10 15.70 -0.66
N ILE A 291 -2.74 16.37 -1.76
CA ILE A 291 -3.51 16.32 -3.01
C ILE A 291 -3.44 14.91 -3.62
N TYR A 292 -2.25 14.31 -3.64
CA TYR A 292 -2.04 12.94 -4.11
C TYR A 292 -2.87 11.95 -3.30
N THR A 293 -2.79 11.96 -1.97
CA THR A 293 -3.55 11.04 -1.12
C THR A 293 -5.06 11.27 -1.23
N SER A 294 -5.53 12.53 -1.26
CA SER A 294 -6.96 12.82 -1.46
C SER A 294 -7.50 12.21 -2.77
N PHE A 295 -6.68 12.16 -3.82
CA PHE A 295 -7.05 11.55 -5.09
C PHE A 295 -7.03 10.02 -4.99
N GLN A 296 -5.96 9.44 -4.44
CA GLN A 296 -5.78 7.99 -4.36
C GLN A 296 -6.81 7.31 -3.47
N GLU A 297 -7.09 7.87 -2.29
CA GLU A 297 -8.09 7.34 -1.36
C GLU A 297 -9.49 7.31 -1.97
N ARG A 298 -9.78 8.28 -2.86
CA ARG A 298 -11.03 8.24 -3.63
C ARG A 298 -10.99 7.19 -4.74
N ALA A 299 -9.83 6.97 -5.36
CA ALA A 299 -9.65 5.95 -6.38
C ALA A 299 -9.81 4.53 -5.80
N THR A 300 -9.20 4.25 -4.66
CA THR A 300 -9.36 2.98 -3.91
C THR A 300 -10.79 2.81 -3.41
N PHE A 301 -11.43 3.86 -2.88
CA PHE A 301 -12.85 3.85 -2.54
C PHE A 301 -13.74 3.40 -3.71
N ILE A 302 -13.49 3.93 -4.92
CA ILE A 302 -14.23 3.56 -6.13
C ILE A 302 -13.91 2.12 -6.54
N SER A 303 -12.63 1.73 -6.57
CA SER A 303 -12.19 0.38 -6.95
C SER A 303 -12.83 -0.67 -6.06
N HIS A 304 -12.66 -0.55 -4.73
CA HIS A 304 -13.23 -1.45 -3.73
C HIS A 304 -14.76 -1.44 -3.73
N GLY A 305 -15.38 -0.27 -3.95
CA GLY A 305 -16.84 -0.16 -4.08
C GLY A 305 -17.39 -0.88 -5.32
N ASN A 306 -16.66 -0.85 -6.43
CA ASN A 306 -17.03 -1.54 -7.67
C ASN A 306 -16.76 -3.06 -7.57
N THR A 307 -15.63 -3.48 -7.02
CA THR A 307 -15.35 -4.90 -6.77
C THR A 307 -16.33 -5.51 -5.78
N ALA A 308 -16.81 -4.75 -4.79
CA ALA A 308 -17.90 -5.17 -3.89
C ALA A 308 -19.21 -5.42 -4.66
N ARG A 309 -19.57 -4.53 -5.60
CA ARG A 309 -20.77 -4.67 -6.42
C ARG A 309 -20.68 -5.90 -7.33
N HIS A 310 -19.56 -6.08 -8.01
CA HIS A 310 -19.34 -7.24 -8.87
C HIS A 310 -19.35 -8.55 -8.08
N ALA A 311 -18.72 -8.59 -6.89
CA ALA A 311 -18.77 -9.77 -6.02
C ALA A 311 -20.21 -10.17 -5.67
N LYS A 312 -21.06 -9.18 -5.35
CA LYS A 312 -22.49 -9.40 -5.12
C LYS A 312 -23.20 -9.91 -6.36
N ASP A 313 -22.89 -9.38 -7.54
CA ASP A 313 -23.49 -9.80 -8.81
C ASP A 313 -23.11 -11.25 -9.17
N TYR A 314 -21.89 -11.69 -8.79
CA TYR A 314 -21.46 -13.09 -8.89
C TYR A 314 -21.98 -13.99 -7.74
N GLY A 315 -22.78 -13.45 -6.82
CA GLY A 315 -23.41 -14.21 -5.74
C GLY A 315 -22.56 -14.39 -4.46
N ASP A 316 -21.37 -13.78 -4.37
CA ASP A 316 -20.56 -13.82 -3.14
C ASP A 316 -20.80 -12.57 -2.27
N LEU A 317 -21.80 -12.68 -1.39
CA LEU A 317 -22.13 -11.61 -0.44
C LEU A 317 -21.05 -11.40 0.63
N LYS A 318 -20.26 -12.42 1.00
CA LYS A 318 -19.19 -12.26 2.00
C LYS A 318 -18.03 -11.48 1.39
N LEU A 319 -17.65 -11.77 0.14
CA LEU A 319 -16.66 -10.96 -0.58
C LEU A 319 -17.16 -9.53 -0.81
N ALA A 320 -18.44 -9.34 -1.14
CA ALA A 320 -19.01 -8.01 -1.24
C ALA A 320 -18.90 -7.20 0.07
N GLN A 321 -19.06 -7.86 1.22
CA GLN A 321 -18.84 -7.25 2.54
C GLN A 321 -17.37 -6.93 2.78
N ILE A 322 -16.44 -7.81 2.39
CA ILE A 322 -14.99 -7.59 2.48
C ILE A 322 -14.57 -6.34 1.70
N CYS A 323 -14.91 -6.26 0.41
CA CYS A 323 -14.56 -5.09 -0.39
C CYS A 323 -15.30 -3.82 0.11
N GLY A 324 -16.55 -3.96 0.53
CA GLY A 324 -17.35 -2.85 1.04
C GLY A 324 -16.85 -2.27 2.37
N ILE A 325 -16.33 -3.11 3.27
CA ILE A 325 -15.80 -2.62 4.56
C ILE A 325 -14.47 -1.89 4.37
N ILE A 326 -13.62 -2.38 3.45
CA ILE A 326 -12.38 -1.69 3.04
C ILE A 326 -12.74 -0.32 2.46
N ALA A 327 -13.65 -0.27 1.46
CA ALA A 327 -14.14 0.98 0.88
C ALA A 327 -14.67 1.98 1.94
N SER A 328 -15.25 1.49 3.04
CA SER A 328 -15.74 2.35 4.13
C SER A 328 -14.61 3.06 4.90
N ASP A 329 -13.43 2.44 4.96
CA ASP A 329 -12.24 3.03 5.56
C ASP A 329 -11.62 4.05 4.59
N GLU A 330 -11.43 3.69 3.31
CA GLU A 330 -11.01 4.62 2.24
C GLU A 330 -11.81 5.91 2.27
N LYS A 331 -13.14 5.81 2.46
CA LYS A 331 -14.01 7.00 2.46
C LYS A 331 -13.71 7.95 3.62
N ARG A 332 -13.33 7.41 4.80
CA ARG A 332 -12.94 8.24 5.95
C ARG A 332 -11.59 8.88 5.70
N HIS A 333 -10.64 8.14 5.13
CA HIS A 333 -9.32 8.67 4.79
C HIS A 333 -9.40 9.74 3.72
N GLU A 334 -10.19 9.54 2.66
CA GLU A 334 -10.53 10.57 1.66
C GLU A 334 -11.06 11.83 2.35
N THR A 335 -12.01 11.68 3.27
CA THR A 335 -12.61 12.80 4.01
C THR A 335 -11.57 13.55 4.85
N ALA A 336 -10.67 12.82 5.48
CA ALA A 336 -9.58 13.36 6.28
C ALA A 336 -8.57 14.14 5.43
N TYR A 337 -8.05 13.55 4.34
CA TYR A 337 -7.08 14.22 3.47
C TYR A 337 -7.69 15.40 2.73
N THR A 338 -8.93 15.29 2.24
CA THR A 338 -9.59 16.42 1.58
C THR A 338 -9.82 17.61 2.51
N LYS A 339 -10.01 17.37 3.82
CA LYS A 339 -10.06 18.44 4.84
C LYS A 339 -8.72 19.12 5.06
N ILE A 340 -7.60 18.39 4.99
CA ILE A 340 -6.27 19.00 5.08
C ILE A 340 -6.08 19.99 3.93
N VAL A 341 -6.37 19.55 2.70
CA VAL A 341 -6.22 20.42 1.53
C VAL A 341 -7.21 21.59 1.54
N GLU A 342 -8.44 21.38 2.01
CA GLU A 342 -9.40 22.47 2.26
C GLU A 342 -8.82 23.52 3.21
N LYS A 343 -8.18 23.09 4.31
CA LYS A 343 -7.54 24.00 5.25
C LYS A 343 -6.34 24.74 4.63
N LEU A 344 -5.58 24.07 3.76
CA LEU A 344 -4.49 24.70 3.02
C LEU A 344 -5.01 25.77 2.04
N PHE A 345 -6.18 25.57 1.41
CA PHE A 345 -6.81 26.61 0.60
C PHE A 345 -7.26 27.83 1.41
N GLU A 346 -7.61 27.67 2.70
CA GLU A 346 -7.92 28.82 3.57
C GLU A 346 -6.67 29.64 3.93
N ILE A 347 -5.51 28.99 4.09
CA ILE A 347 -4.28 29.63 4.59
C ILE A 347 -3.38 30.13 3.46
N ASP A 348 -3.25 29.34 2.39
CA ASP A 348 -2.33 29.57 1.28
C ASP A 348 -3.00 29.16 -0.05
N PRO A 349 -4.04 29.89 -0.49
CA PRO A 349 -4.80 29.53 -1.68
C PRO A 349 -3.94 29.48 -2.95
N ASP A 350 -2.98 30.41 -3.10
CA ASP A 350 -2.12 30.48 -4.28
C ASP A 350 -1.14 29.30 -4.34
N GLY A 351 -0.46 28.99 -3.24
CA GLY A 351 0.42 27.83 -3.18
C GLY A 351 -0.32 26.51 -3.40
N THR A 352 -1.53 26.40 -2.84
CA THR A 352 -2.34 25.18 -2.92
C THR A 352 -2.90 24.95 -4.34
N VAL A 353 -3.39 25.99 -5.02
CA VAL A 353 -3.90 25.84 -6.40
C VAL A 353 -2.77 25.51 -7.38
N LEU A 354 -1.58 26.08 -7.18
CA LEU A 354 -0.40 25.76 -7.98
C LEU A 354 0.03 24.31 -7.79
N ALA A 355 0.05 23.82 -6.54
CA ALA A 355 0.35 22.42 -6.22
C ALA A 355 -0.68 21.46 -6.87
N PHE A 356 -1.97 21.80 -6.84
CA PHE A 356 -3.01 20.97 -7.47
C PHE A 356 -2.85 20.91 -8.98
N ALA A 357 -2.63 22.05 -9.64
CA ALA A 357 -2.37 22.10 -11.07
C ALA A 357 -1.08 21.34 -11.44
N ASP A 358 -0.04 21.41 -10.61
CA ASP A 358 1.20 20.67 -10.82
C ASP A 358 1.00 19.15 -10.77
N MET A 359 0.33 18.63 -9.73
CA MET A 359 -0.01 17.21 -9.65
C MET A 359 -0.84 16.73 -10.85
N MET A 360 -1.78 17.56 -11.32
CA MET A 360 -2.56 17.24 -12.51
C MET A 360 -1.74 17.26 -13.81
N LYS A 361 -0.77 18.17 -13.95
CA LYS A 361 0.17 18.18 -15.09
C LYS A 361 1.09 16.96 -15.09
N LYS A 362 1.55 16.55 -13.90
CA LYS A 362 2.35 15.33 -13.69
C LYS A 362 1.55 14.05 -13.95
N LYS A 363 0.22 14.14 -13.87
CA LYS A 363 -0.76 13.04 -13.77
C LYS A 363 -0.58 12.30 -12.44
N ILE A 364 -1.70 11.91 -11.84
CA ILE A 364 -1.67 11.12 -10.62
C ILE A 364 -1.24 9.69 -10.98
N SER A 365 0.02 9.36 -10.69
CA SER A 365 0.57 8.02 -10.89
C SER A 365 -0.02 7.05 -9.86
N MET A 366 -0.48 5.88 -10.33
CA MET A 366 -0.92 4.83 -9.42
C MET A 366 0.25 4.29 -8.59
N PRO A 367 0.03 3.97 -7.30
CA PRO A 367 1.12 3.54 -6.43
C PRO A 367 1.80 2.26 -6.91
N ALA A 368 1.04 1.30 -7.42
CA ALA A 368 1.55 0.05 -7.97
C ALA A 368 2.01 0.13 -9.45
N HIS A 369 2.26 1.32 -10.02
CA HIS A 369 2.63 1.45 -11.44
C HIS A 369 3.94 0.71 -11.82
N LEU A 370 4.79 0.37 -10.84
CA LEU A 370 6.02 -0.39 -11.03
C LEU A 370 5.85 -1.91 -10.86
N MET A 371 4.62 -2.40 -10.75
CA MET A 371 4.30 -3.82 -10.56
C MET A 371 4.90 -4.71 -11.65
N PHE A 372 5.51 -5.81 -11.21
CA PHE A 372 6.24 -6.78 -12.02
C PHE A 372 6.22 -8.16 -11.33
N ASP A 373 5.95 -9.24 -12.06
CA ASP A 373 5.83 -10.61 -11.53
C ASP A 373 7.06 -11.50 -11.80
N GLY A 374 8.05 -10.97 -12.51
CA GLY A 374 9.22 -11.71 -12.97
C GLY A 374 9.18 -12.08 -14.46
N GLU A 375 8.04 -11.88 -15.13
CA GLU A 375 7.78 -12.34 -16.50
C GLU A 375 7.21 -11.24 -17.39
N ASP A 376 6.22 -10.47 -16.90
CA ASP A 376 5.53 -9.43 -17.67
C ASP A 376 6.03 -8.02 -17.34
N ASP A 377 6.84 -7.46 -18.26
CA ASP A 377 7.36 -6.10 -18.15
C ASP A 377 6.28 -5.00 -18.20
N LYS A 378 5.04 -5.32 -18.61
CA LYS A 378 3.91 -4.40 -18.74
C LYS A 378 2.73 -4.78 -17.84
N LEU A 379 2.98 -5.57 -16.80
CA LEU A 379 1.95 -6.11 -15.91
C LEU A 379 0.96 -5.06 -15.40
N PHE A 380 1.42 -3.87 -15.02
CA PHE A 380 0.54 -2.78 -14.60
C PHE A 380 -0.38 -2.28 -15.73
N GLU A 381 0.12 -2.15 -16.96
CA GLU A 381 -0.70 -1.74 -18.12
C GLU A 381 -1.78 -2.79 -18.39
N HIS A 382 -1.40 -4.08 -18.41
CA HIS A 382 -2.34 -5.16 -18.67
C HIS A 382 -3.39 -5.29 -17.56
N PHE A 383 -2.99 -5.24 -16.28
CA PHE A 383 -3.92 -5.18 -15.14
C PHE A 383 -4.89 -3.99 -15.28
N SER A 384 -4.38 -2.80 -15.62
CA SER A 384 -5.19 -1.60 -15.77
C SER A 384 -6.21 -1.72 -16.91
N MET A 385 -5.87 -2.42 -18.01
CA MET A 385 -6.81 -2.71 -19.10
C MET A 385 -7.96 -3.62 -18.62
N VAL A 386 -7.64 -4.69 -17.88
CA VAL A 386 -8.66 -5.57 -17.28
C VAL A 386 -9.58 -4.79 -16.34
N ALA A 387 -9.02 -3.96 -15.45
CA ALA A 387 -9.79 -3.11 -14.53
C ALA A 387 -10.68 -2.09 -15.25
N GLN A 388 -10.15 -1.47 -16.31
CA GLN A 388 -10.88 -0.53 -17.18
C GLN A 388 -12.07 -1.22 -17.88
N ARG A 389 -11.86 -2.41 -18.44
CA ARG A 389 -12.88 -3.17 -19.15
C ARG A 389 -13.97 -3.67 -18.20
N LEU A 390 -13.59 -4.18 -17.03
CA LEU A 390 -14.54 -4.62 -16.01
C LEU A 390 -15.28 -3.46 -15.34
N GLY A 391 -14.85 -2.21 -15.55
CA GLY A 391 -15.45 -1.06 -14.89
C GLY A 391 -15.15 -1.01 -13.39
N VAL A 392 -14.04 -1.63 -12.96
CA VAL A 392 -13.55 -1.57 -11.58
C VAL A 392 -12.97 -0.18 -11.32
N TYR A 393 -12.06 0.26 -12.18
CA TYR A 393 -11.54 1.62 -12.19
C TYR A 393 -11.19 2.05 -13.62
N THR A 394 -11.73 3.19 -14.04
CA THR A 394 -11.65 3.67 -15.42
C THR A 394 -11.04 5.05 -15.55
N ALA A 395 -10.64 5.43 -16.77
CA ALA A 395 -10.26 6.80 -17.09
C ALA A 395 -11.39 7.81 -16.86
N LYS A 396 -12.65 7.37 -16.91
CA LYS A 396 -13.80 8.19 -16.51
C LYS A 396 -13.82 8.44 -15.01
N ASP A 397 -13.53 7.42 -14.19
CA ASP A 397 -13.45 7.57 -12.73
C ASP A 397 -12.34 8.56 -12.34
N TYR A 398 -11.19 8.52 -13.03
CA TYR A 398 -10.14 9.54 -12.85
C TYR A 398 -10.68 10.96 -13.07
N ALA A 399 -11.45 11.18 -14.13
CA ALA A 399 -12.04 12.48 -14.42
C ALA A 399 -13.12 12.86 -13.38
N ASP A 400 -13.92 11.90 -12.91
CA ASP A 400 -14.94 12.08 -11.87
C ASP A 400 -14.30 12.48 -10.52
N ILE A 401 -13.17 11.88 -10.16
CA ILE A 401 -12.40 12.26 -8.96
C ILE A 401 -11.90 13.69 -9.08
N LEU A 402 -11.30 14.06 -10.22
CA LEU A 402 -10.82 15.42 -10.44
C LEU A 402 -11.96 16.45 -10.33
N GLU A 403 -13.08 16.19 -11.01
CA GLU A 403 -14.25 17.07 -10.96
C GLU A 403 -14.81 17.19 -9.54
N PHE A 404 -14.87 16.07 -8.82
CA PHE A 404 -15.26 16.07 -7.41
C PHE A 404 -14.32 16.92 -6.55
N LEU A 405 -13.00 16.77 -6.67
CA LEU A 405 -12.04 17.53 -5.88
C LEU A 405 -12.05 19.03 -6.22
N VAL A 406 -12.20 19.37 -7.49
CA VAL A 406 -12.40 20.75 -7.97
C VAL A 406 -13.64 21.37 -7.31
N GLY A 407 -14.75 20.64 -7.28
CA GLY A 407 -15.98 21.09 -6.60
C GLY A 407 -15.83 21.13 -5.07
N ARG A 408 -15.21 20.11 -4.47
CA ARG A 408 -15.03 19.96 -3.02
C ARG A 408 -14.21 21.09 -2.42
N TRP A 409 -13.17 21.54 -3.12
CA TRP A 409 -12.33 22.66 -2.73
C TRP A 409 -12.75 24.00 -3.34
N LYS A 410 -13.90 24.03 -4.04
CA LYS A 410 -14.49 25.23 -4.65
C LYS A 410 -13.49 26.01 -5.49
N ILE A 411 -12.72 25.30 -6.30
CA ILE A 411 -11.60 25.89 -7.05
C ILE A 411 -12.09 27.01 -7.97
N SER A 412 -13.29 26.91 -8.55
CA SER A 412 -13.90 27.96 -9.39
C SER A 412 -14.17 29.28 -8.65
N ASP A 413 -14.33 29.22 -7.32
CA ASP A 413 -14.78 30.34 -6.51
C ASP A 413 -13.61 31.06 -5.82
N LEU A 414 -12.38 30.54 -5.97
CA LEU A 414 -11.18 31.17 -5.43
C LEU A 414 -10.97 32.55 -6.07
N THR A 415 -10.68 33.54 -5.23
CA THR A 415 -10.38 34.93 -5.64
C THR A 415 -9.10 35.41 -4.97
N GLY A 416 -8.52 36.51 -5.45
CA GLY A 416 -7.28 37.05 -4.90
C GLY A 416 -6.02 36.24 -5.24
N LEU A 417 -6.10 35.35 -6.23
CA LEU A 417 -4.96 34.57 -6.74
C LEU A 417 -4.00 35.44 -7.56
N SER A 418 -2.73 35.03 -7.59
CA SER A 418 -1.71 35.57 -8.47
C SER A 418 -2.05 35.29 -9.95
N SER A 419 -1.31 35.89 -10.89
CA SER A 419 -1.49 35.60 -12.32
C SER A 419 -1.23 34.12 -12.66
N GLU A 420 -0.33 33.47 -11.92
CA GLU A 420 -0.03 32.05 -12.10
C GLU A 420 -1.12 31.19 -11.43
N GLY A 421 -1.60 31.59 -10.25
CA GLY A 421 -2.73 30.97 -9.58
C GLY A 421 -4.00 30.97 -10.42
N ASN A 422 -4.35 32.09 -11.07
CA ASN A 422 -5.50 32.17 -11.98
C ASN A 422 -5.35 31.21 -13.19
N LYS A 423 -4.15 31.10 -13.78
CA LYS A 423 -3.90 30.13 -14.86
C LYS A 423 -4.03 28.68 -14.39
N ALA A 424 -3.60 28.40 -13.17
CA ALA A 424 -3.74 27.08 -12.54
C ALA A 424 -5.21 26.75 -12.27
N GLN A 425 -5.98 27.71 -11.76
CA GLN A 425 -7.43 27.61 -11.56
C GLN A 425 -8.18 27.29 -12.86
N ASP A 426 -7.96 28.07 -13.93
CA ASP A 426 -8.56 27.86 -15.24
C ASP A 426 -8.23 26.47 -15.82
N TYR A 427 -6.97 26.05 -15.67
CA TYR A 427 -6.53 24.73 -16.09
C TYR A 427 -7.28 23.61 -15.36
N LEU A 428 -7.38 23.69 -14.03
CA LEU A 428 -8.05 22.68 -13.21
C LEU A 428 -9.55 22.58 -13.53
N CYS A 429 -10.24 23.72 -13.64
CA CYS A 429 -11.67 23.79 -13.91
C CYS A 429 -12.06 23.24 -15.29
N THR A 430 -11.13 23.17 -16.24
CA THR A 430 -11.39 22.68 -17.61
C THR A 430 -10.86 21.27 -17.88
N LEU A 431 -10.01 20.74 -16.99
CA LEU A 431 -9.26 19.51 -17.26
C LEU A 431 -10.13 18.26 -17.26
N ALA A 432 -11.11 18.13 -16.34
CA ALA A 432 -11.97 16.95 -16.27
C ALA A 432 -12.73 16.71 -17.59
N ALA A 433 -13.37 17.76 -18.14
CA ALA A 433 -14.06 17.70 -19.42
C ALA A 433 -13.11 17.34 -20.59
N ARG A 434 -11.86 17.81 -20.54
CA ARG A 434 -10.83 17.46 -21.52
C ARG A 434 -10.44 15.99 -21.44
N ILE A 435 -10.27 15.44 -20.24
CA ILE A 435 -9.93 14.02 -20.02
C ILE A 435 -11.06 13.13 -20.55
N ARG A 436 -12.33 13.42 -20.21
CA ARG A 436 -13.50 12.67 -20.71
C ARG A 436 -13.52 12.58 -22.23
N ARG A 437 -13.34 13.71 -22.93
CA ARG A 437 -13.31 13.76 -24.41
C ARG A 437 -12.15 12.95 -25.01
N LEU A 438 -11.02 12.86 -24.32
CA LEU A 438 -9.89 12.05 -24.77
C LEU A 438 -10.16 10.56 -24.58
N ASP A 439 -10.76 10.17 -23.45
CA ASP A 439 -11.15 8.79 -23.18
C ASP A 439 -12.21 8.29 -24.17
N GLU A 440 -13.29 9.06 -24.40
CA GLU A 440 -14.33 8.72 -25.39
C GLU A 440 -13.74 8.46 -26.79
N ARG A 441 -12.75 9.25 -27.19
CA ARG A 441 -12.04 9.07 -28.47
C ARG A 441 -11.13 7.85 -28.46
N ALA A 442 -10.52 7.52 -27.33
CA ALA A 442 -9.67 6.34 -27.18
C ALA A 442 -10.51 5.07 -27.24
N GLN A 443 -11.63 5.02 -26.50
CA GLN A 443 -12.59 3.92 -26.51
C GLN A 443 -13.21 3.72 -27.89
N GLY A 444 -13.60 4.80 -28.59
CA GLY A 444 -14.11 4.73 -29.96
C GLY A 444 -13.09 4.20 -30.99
N ARG A 445 -11.80 4.17 -30.65
CA ARG A 445 -10.71 3.63 -31.49
C ARG A 445 -10.19 2.28 -31.01
N ALA A 446 -10.57 1.85 -29.81
CA ALA A 446 -10.11 0.60 -29.23
C ALA A 446 -10.73 -0.57 -30.03
N LYS A 447 -9.89 -1.33 -30.72
CA LYS A 447 -10.28 -2.67 -31.21
C LYS A 447 -10.47 -3.58 -29.99
N LYS A 448 -11.31 -4.62 -30.10
CA LYS A 448 -11.40 -5.68 -29.08
C LYS A 448 -9.98 -6.11 -28.71
N ALA A 449 -9.55 -5.76 -27.51
CA ALA A 449 -8.24 -6.17 -27.04
C ALA A 449 -8.24 -7.70 -26.93
N GLY A 450 -7.08 -8.30 -27.21
CA GLY A 450 -6.92 -9.74 -27.23
C GLY A 450 -7.04 -10.34 -25.83
N THR A 451 -6.82 -11.65 -25.74
CA THR A 451 -6.60 -12.33 -24.46
C THR A 451 -5.13 -12.31 -24.11
N MET A 452 -4.82 -12.36 -22.81
CA MET A 452 -3.46 -12.42 -22.31
C MET A 452 -3.38 -13.30 -21.04
N PRO A 453 -2.37 -14.17 -20.92
CA PRO A 453 -2.15 -14.95 -19.71
C PRO A 453 -1.66 -14.06 -18.56
N PHE A 454 -2.15 -14.31 -17.35
CA PHE A 454 -1.64 -13.69 -16.12
C PHE A 454 -1.05 -14.76 -15.19
N SER A 455 0.16 -14.54 -14.70
CA SER A 455 0.82 -15.51 -13.80
C SER A 455 0.06 -15.68 -12.49
N TRP A 456 -0.64 -14.65 -12.01
CA TRP A 456 -1.48 -14.67 -10.81
C TRP A 456 -2.65 -15.64 -10.87
N VAL A 457 -3.09 -16.04 -12.07
CA VAL A 457 -4.16 -17.02 -12.27
C VAL A 457 -3.62 -18.27 -12.97
N TYR A 458 -2.39 -18.67 -12.62
CA TYR A 458 -1.72 -19.87 -13.16
C TYR A 458 -1.55 -19.83 -14.69
N GLY A 459 -1.34 -18.65 -15.27
CA GLY A 459 -1.18 -18.47 -16.72
C GLY A 459 -2.46 -18.63 -17.52
N ARG A 460 -3.64 -18.67 -16.87
CA ARG A 460 -4.92 -18.61 -17.57
C ARG A 460 -5.10 -17.25 -18.24
N GLU A 461 -5.73 -17.26 -19.40
CA GLU A 461 -5.93 -16.06 -20.19
C GLU A 461 -7.18 -15.30 -19.77
N VAL A 462 -7.06 -13.98 -19.62
CA VAL A 462 -8.18 -13.06 -19.46
C VAL A 462 -8.20 -12.09 -20.63
N GLN A 463 -9.36 -11.53 -20.95
CA GLN A 463 -9.44 -10.51 -21.98
C GLN A 463 -8.93 -9.17 -21.42
N LEU A 464 -8.14 -8.46 -22.22
CA LEU A 464 -7.67 -7.11 -21.86
C LEU A 464 -8.74 -6.05 -22.10
#